data_AF-A0A485NGW7-F1
#
_entry.id   AF-A0A485NGW7-F1
#
_cell.length_a   1.000
_cell.length_b   1.000
_cell.length_c   1.000
_cell.angle_alpha   90.00
_cell.angle_beta   90.00
_cell.angle_gamma   90.00
#
_symmetry.space_group_name_H-M   'P 1'
#
loop_
_entity.id
_entity.type
_entity.pdbx_description
1 polymer ?
#
loop_
_entity_poly.entity_id
_entity_poly.type
_entity_poly.pdbx_seq_one_letter_code
_entity_poly.pdbx_strand_id
1 'polypeptide(L)'
;MWQLLATLSCLVVLTNAQSRPPLQLLSDELVDYVNKRNTTWKAGHNFYHVEPSYLRRLCGTILGGPKLPQRVSFAEDMVLPENFDAREHWPNCPTIKEIRDQGSCGSCWAFGAVEAISDRICILTNGHVNVEVSAEDMLTCCGDQCGDGCNGGFPAEAWNFWTKQGLVSGGLYDSHVGCRPYSIPPCEHHVNGSRPPCTGEGDTPKCSKICEPGYTPSYKEDKHYGCNSYSVSNSEKEIMAEIYKNGPVEAAFSVFSDFLLYKSGVYQHVTGEMMGGHAVRILGWGVENDTPYWLVGNSWNTDWGDNGFFKILRGRDHCGIESEVVAGIPCTEQYWKRI
;
A
#
# COMPACT_ATOMS: atom_id res chain seq x y z
N MET A 1 23.45 -28.57 74.73
CA MET A 1 22.23 -28.50 73.90
C MET A 1 22.10 -27.09 73.36
N TRP A 2 22.68 -26.88 72.20
CA TRP A 2 22.65 -25.63 71.42
C TRP A 2 22.28 -26.07 70.02
N GLN A 3 21.08 -25.78 69.53
CA GLN A 3 20.84 -25.62 68.10
C GLN A 3 19.74 -24.58 67.90
N LEU A 4 20.15 -23.51 67.21
CA LEU A 4 19.36 -22.36 66.82
C LEU A 4 18.27 -22.77 65.83
N LEU A 5 17.03 -22.35 66.09
CA LEU A 5 15.97 -22.26 65.08
C LEU A 5 15.93 -20.80 64.58
N ALA A 6 16.69 -20.52 63.52
CA ALA A 6 16.57 -19.29 62.77
C ALA A 6 15.30 -19.39 61.91
N THR A 7 14.27 -18.62 62.25
CA THR A 7 13.09 -18.46 61.40
C THR A 7 13.47 -17.62 60.18
N LEU A 8 13.60 -18.29 59.04
CA LEU A 8 13.74 -17.65 57.73
C LEU A 8 12.40 -16.99 57.36
N SER A 9 12.27 -15.68 57.59
CA SER A 9 11.20 -14.88 57.02
C SER A 9 11.52 -14.61 55.55
N CYS A 10 11.10 -15.50 54.65
CA CYS A 10 11.04 -15.20 53.23
C CYS A 10 9.95 -14.14 52.99
N LEU A 11 10.34 -12.87 52.96
CA LEU A 11 9.56 -11.80 52.34
C LEU A 11 9.56 -12.05 50.83
N VAL A 12 8.55 -12.78 50.35
CA VAL A 12 8.20 -12.80 48.93
C VAL A 12 7.60 -11.44 48.61
N VAL A 13 8.43 -10.54 48.08
CA VAL A 13 7.93 -9.34 47.41
C VAL A 13 7.29 -9.83 46.12
N LEU A 14 5.97 -10.07 46.15
CA LEU A 14 5.17 -10.15 44.93
C LEU A 14 5.23 -8.78 44.28
N THR A 15 6.14 -8.60 43.34
CA THR A 15 6.02 -7.52 42.36
C THR A 15 4.77 -7.83 41.56
N ASN A 16 3.65 -7.23 41.95
CA ASN A 16 2.51 -7.03 41.06
C ASN A 16 2.99 -6.11 39.94
N ALA A 17 3.70 -6.67 38.96
CA ALA A 17 3.70 -6.13 37.62
C ALA A 17 2.25 -6.27 37.13
N GLN A 18 1.39 -5.32 37.48
CA GLN A 18 0.11 -5.15 36.82
C GLN A 18 0.45 -4.93 35.35
N SER A 19 0.36 -6.00 34.56
CA SER A 19 0.31 -5.90 33.11
C SER A 19 -0.85 -4.96 32.81
N ARG A 20 -0.53 -3.77 32.30
CA ARG A 20 -1.57 -2.86 31.82
C ARG A 20 -2.39 -3.62 30.79
N PRO A 21 -3.74 -3.52 30.83
CA PRO A 21 -4.56 -4.14 29.80
C PRO A 21 -4.11 -3.63 28.42
N PRO A 22 -4.15 -4.49 27.38
CA PRO A 22 -3.80 -4.06 26.03
C PRO A 22 -4.70 -2.90 25.61
N LEU A 23 -4.10 -1.88 25.00
CA LEU A 23 -4.84 -0.72 24.49
C LEU A 23 -5.84 -1.18 23.43
N GLN A 24 -7.09 -0.77 23.57
CA GLN A 24 -8.14 -1.17 22.66
C GLN A 24 -7.93 -0.54 21.27
N LEU A 25 -8.21 -1.32 20.22
CA LEU A 25 -8.19 -0.91 18.83
C LEU A 25 -9.00 0.38 18.61
N LEU A 26 -8.39 1.38 17.97
CA LEU A 26 -8.97 2.70 17.68
C LEU A 26 -9.56 3.44 18.90
N SER A 27 -9.06 3.18 20.12
CA SER A 27 -9.49 3.92 21.31
C SER A 27 -8.85 5.32 21.40
N ASP A 28 -9.53 6.26 22.06
CA ASP A 28 -8.94 7.55 22.44
C ASP A 28 -7.66 7.36 23.27
N GLU A 29 -7.61 6.33 24.12
CA GLU A 29 -6.42 5.99 24.90
C GLU A 29 -5.22 5.64 24.03
N LEU A 30 -5.44 4.94 22.90
CA LEU A 30 -4.38 4.61 21.94
C LEU A 30 -3.86 5.87 21.24
N VAL A 31 -4.76 6.77 20.81
CA VAL A 31 -4.40 8.07 20.22
C VAL A 31 -3.58 8.90 21.21
N ASP A 32 -4.06 9.04 22.43
CA ASP A 32 -3.39 9.77 23.51
C ASP A 32 -2.02 9.19 23.84
N TYR A 33 -1.93 7.86 23.89
CA TYR A 33 -0.70 7.16 24.19
C TYR A 33 0.38 7.44 23.15
N VAL A 34 0.04 7.39 21.86
CA VAL A 34 0.98 7.74 20.78
C VAL A 34 1.38 9.20 20.88
N ASN A 35 0.42 10.12 21.02
CA ASN A 35 0.70 11.55 21.05
C ASN A 35 1.54 12.00 22.27
N LYS A 36 1.47 11.26 23.40
CA LYS A 36 2.30 11.48 24.60
C LYS A 36 3.74 10.97 24.46
N ARG A 37 4.04 10.09 23.48
CA ARG A 37 5.37 9.48 23.29
C ARG A 37 6.38 10.37 22.56
N ASN A 38 5.98 11.58 22.17
CA ASN A 38 6.81 12.54 21.43
C ASN A 38 7.51 11.90 20.21
N THR A 39 6.74 11.13 19.43
CA THR A 39 7.21 10.51 18.19
C THR A 39 7.21 11.53 17.04
N THR A 40 7.71 11.09 15.88
CA THR A 40 7.81 11.89 14.66
C THR A 40 6.48 12.07 13.91
N TRP A 41 5.37 11.59 14.47
CA TRP A 41 4.05 11.63 13.84
C TRP A 41 2.94 11.93 14.85
N LYS A 42 1.77 12.29 14.33
CA LYS A 42 0.56 12.58 15.13
C LYS A 42 -0.52 11.56 14.82
N ALA A 43 -1.12 11.04 15.89
CA ALA A 43 -2.25 10.13 15.83
C ALA A 43 -3.58 10.87 15.94
N GLY A 44 -4.60 10.36 15.28
CA GLY A 44 -5.99 10.76 15.39
C GLY A 44 -6.89 9.76 14.68
N HIS A 45 -8.20 9.79 14.95
CA HIS A 45 -9.14 8.82 14.38
C HIS A 45 -9.33 9.03 12.87
N ASN A 46 -9.12 7.97 12.09
CA ASN A 46 -9.50 7.90 10.67
C ASN A 46 -10.71 6.97 10.42
N PHE A 47 -11.04 6.17 11.42
CA PHE A 47 -12.01 5.09 11.34
C PHE A 47 -13.00 5.22 12.50
N TYR A 48 -14.28 5.35 12.17
CA TYR A 48 -15.40 5.52 13.08
C TYR A 48 -16.50 4.54 12.69
N HIS A 49 -17.10 3.88 13.69
CA HIS A 49 -18.20 2.93 13.48
C HIS A 49 -17.88 1.78 12.50
N VAL A 50 -16.62 1.34 12.45
CA VAL A 50 -16.19 0.21 11.61
C VAL A 50 -15.95 -1.06 12.43
N GLU A 51 -16.21 -2.20 11.81
CA GLU A 51 -15.95 -3.51 12.42
C GLU A 51 -14.45 -3.87 12.38
N PRO A 52 -13.91 -4.56 13.39
CA PRO A 52 -12.52 -5.05 13.36
C PRO A 52 -12.21 -5.94 12.15
N SER A 53 -13.20 -6.67 11.63
CA SER A 53 -13.06 -7.47 10.42
C SER A 53 -12.75 -6.62 9.18
N TYR A 54 -13.35 -5.44 9.05
CA TYR A 54 -13.05 -4.49 7.98
C TYR A 54 -11.60 -3.98 8.07
N LEU A 55 -11.13 -3.62 9.26
CA LEU A 55 -9.75 -3.15 9.45
C LEU A 55 -8.71 -4.21 9.07
N ARG A 56 -8.99 -5.48 9.37
CA ARG A 56 -8.14 -6.60 8.91
C ARG A 56 -8.27 -6.83 7.42
N ARG A 57 -9.48 -6.69 6.85
CA ARG A 57 -9.76 -6.79 5.41
C ARG A 57 -8.93 -5.80 4.60
N LEU A 58 -8.73 -4.58 5.11
CA LEU A 58 -7.88 -3.57 4.46
C LEU A 58 -6.44 -4.05 4.26
N CYS A 59 -5.93 -4.90 5.17
CA CYS A 59 -4.60 -5.48 5.13
C CYS A 59 -4.58 -6.78 4.28
N GLY A 60 -4.85 -6.63 2.98
CA GLY A 60 -5.01 -7.75 2.03
C GLY A 60 -3.74 -8.28 1.38
N THR A 61 -2.54 -8.04 1.93
CA THR A 61 -1.30 -8.57 1.32
C THR A 61 -0.74 -9.72 2.13
N ILE A 62 -0.43 -10.81 1.43
CA ILE A 62 0.27 -11.96 2.01
C ILE A 62 1.77 -11.73 1.86
N LEU A 63 2.41 -11.31 2.95
CA LEU A 63 3.86 -11.07 3.02
C LEU A 63 4.66 -12.37 2.88
N GLY A 64 5.88 -12.25 2.39
CA GLY A 64 6.81 -13.38 2.22
C GLY A 64 6.40 -14.35 1.11
N GLY A 65 5.60 -13.89 0.15
CA GLY A 65 5.15 -14.66 -1.00
C GLY A 65 6.24 -14.94 -2.06
N PRO A 66 5.83 -15.31 -3.29
CA PRO A 66 6.74 -15.49 -4.41
C PRO A 66 7.63 -14.26 -4.62
N LYS A 67 8.87 -14.48 -5.05
CA LYS A 67 9.82 -13.40 -5.37
C LYS A 67 10.07 -13.37 -6.87
N LEU A 68 10.05 -12.17 -7.44
CA LEU A 68 10.46 -11.94 -8.81
C LEU A 68 11.99 -11.96 -8.93
N PRO A 69 12.55 -12.12 -10.14
CA PRO A 69 13.97 -11.91 -10.36
C PRO A 69 14.40 -10.54 -9.85
N GLN A 70 15.53 -10.48 -9.13
CA GLN A 70 16.03 -9.21 -8.62
C GLN A 70 16.63 -8.39 -9.75
N ARG A 71 16.30 -7.09 -9.79
CA ARG A 71 16.95 -6.13 -10.68
C ARG A 71 18.43 -6.00 -10.30
N VAL A 72 19.29 -5.96 -11.31
CA VAL A 72 20.72 -5.72 -11.11
C VAL A 72 20.91 -4.31 -10.53
N SER A 73 21.68 -4.21 -9.44
CA SER A 73 22.02 -2.96 -8.78
C SER A 73 22.63 -1.96 -9.77
N PHE A 74 22.18 -0.71 -9.72
CA PHE A 74 22.63 0.34 -10.64
C PHE A 74 22.78 1.71 -9.99
N ALA A 75 22.61 1.81 -8.67
CA ALA A 75 22.60 3.08 -7.95
C ALA A 75 23.98 3.58 -7.52
N GLU A 76 25.06 2.80 -7.71
CA GLU A 76 26.39 3.08 -7.15
C GLU A 76 26.88 4.51 -7.46
N ASP A 77 26.86 4.89 -8.74
CA ASP A 77 27.34 6.20 -9.21
C ASP A 77 26.25 7.29 -9.27
N MET A 78 25.02 6.98 -8.85
CA MET A 78 23.91 7.94 -8.92
C MET A 78 23.97 8.94 -7.77
N VAL A 79 23.96 10.24 -8.13
CA VAL A 79 23.73 11.34 -7.19
C VAL A 79 22.24 11.63 -7.16
N LEU A 80 21.59 11.22 -6.05
CA LEU A 80 20.16 11.36 -5.85
C LEU A 80 19.87 12.59 -4.97
N PRO A 81 18.77 13.33 -5.21
CA PRO A 81 18.41 14.47 -4.38
C PRO A 81 18.01 14.04 -2.97
N GLU A 82 18.16 14.93 -1.98
CA GLU A 82 17.73 14.68 -0.59
C GLU A 82 16.22 14.48 -0.48
N ASN A 83 15.45 15.23 -1.28
CA ASN A 83 14.00 15.17 -1.35
C ASN A 83 13.58 14.93 -2.80
N PHE A 84 12.59 14.06 -3.01
CA PHE A 84 12.04 13.75 -4.31
C PHE A 84 10.56 13.44 -4.21
N ASP A 85 9.77 14.03 -5.09
CA ASP A 85 8.35 13.75 -5.24
C ASP A 85 8.05 13.51 -6.73
N ALA A 86 7.60 12.30 -7.07
CA ALA A 86 7.28 11.94 -8.44
C ALA A 86 6.18 12.85 -9.05
N ARG A 87 5.29 13.42 -8.22
CA ARG A 87 4.21 14.32 -8.67
C ARG A 87 4.76 15.65 -9.17
N GLU A 88 5.88 16.09 -8.61
CA GLU A 88 6.59 17.30 -9.02
C GLU A 88 7.53 17.02 -10.19
N HIS A 89 8.17 15.85 -10.19
CA HIS A 89 9.12 15.47 -11.22
C HIS A 89 8.44 15.14 -12.56
N TRP A 90 7.26 14.52 -12.54
CA TRP A 90 6.45 14.22 -13.74
C TRP A 90 5.06 14.87 -13.65
N PRO A 91 4.96 16.21 -13.76
CA PRO A 91 3.71 16.93 -13.55
C PRO A 91 2.66 16.63 -14.64
N ASN A 92 3.09 16.13 -15.80
CA ASN A 92 2.22 15.75 -16.92
C ASN A 92 1.60 14.35 -16.75
N CYS A 93 1.89 13.65 -15.65
CA CYS A 93 1.33 12.34 -15.34
C CYS A 93 0.34 12.44 -14.15
N PRO A 94 -0.95 12.76 -14.41
CA PRO A 94 -1.96 12.94 -13.36
C PRO A 94 -2.17 11.71 -12.45
N THR A 95 -1.98 10.49 -12.96
CA THR A 95 -2.16 9.24 -12.18
C THR A 95 -1.28 9.22 -10.92
N ILE A 96 -0.12 9.88 -10.93
CA ILE A 96 0.80 9.88 -9.78
C ILE A 96 0.16 10.56 -8.57
N LYS A 97 -0.72 11.54 -8.80
CA LYS A 97 -1.45 12.29 -7.77
C LYS A 97 -2.73 11.59 -7.32
N GLU A 98 -3.22 10.63 -8.08
CA GLU A 98 -4.46 9.92 -7.77
C GLU A 98 -4.27 9.06 -6.52
N ILE A 99 -5.25 9.12 -5.63
CA ILE A 99 -5.44 8.20 -4.51
C ILE A 99 -6.72 7.44 -4.79
N ARG A 100 -6.66 6.12 -4.66
CA ARG A 100 -7.80 5.25 -4.91
C ARG A 100 -8.35 4.67 -3.60
N ASP A 101 -9.44 3.92 -3.73
CA ASP A 101 -10.11 3.26 -2.61
C ASP A 101 -10.39 1.80 -2.95
N GLN A 102 -9.84 0.88 -2.15
CA GLN A 102 -10.05 -0.56 -2.28
C GLN A 102 -11.39 -1.04 -1.72
N GLY A 103 -12.16 -0.17 -1.06
CA GLY A 103 -13.40 -0.48 -0.38
C GLY A 103 -13.24 -1.57 0.68
N SER A 104 -14.29 -2.36 0.87
CA SER A 104 -14.32 -3.52 1.79
C SER A 104 -13.66 -4.79 1.24
N CYS A 105 -12.58 -4.64 0.49
CA CYS A 105 -11.88 -5.73 -0.19
C CYS A 105 -10.38 -5.64 0.09
N GLY A 106 -9.76 -6.77 0.46
CA GLY A 106 -8.30 -6.89 0.65
C GLY A 106 -7.56 -6.96 -0.68
N SER A 107 -7.77 -5.97 -1.55
CA SER A 107 -7.19 -5.89 -2.88
C SER A 107 -5.98 -4.96 -2.98
N CYS A 108 -5.41 -4.51 -1.86
CA CYS A 108 -4.26 -3.60 -1.86
C CYS A 108 -3.06 -4.09 -2.69
N TRP A 109 -2.83 -5.41 -2.74
CA TRP A 109 -1.83 -6.06 -3.61
C TRP A 109 -2.06 -5.86 -5.11
N ALA A 110 -3.31 -5.60 -5.52
CA ALA A 110 -3.66 -5.23 -6.88
C ALA A 110 -3.59 -3.71 -7.08
N PHE A 111 -3.98 -2.93 -6.06
CA PHE A 111 -3.96 -1.46 -6.12
C PHE A 111 -2.54 -0.89 -6.20
N GLY A 112 -1.63 -1.30 -5.31
CA GLY A 112 -0.23 -0.87 -5.35
C GLY A 112 0.40 -1.14 -6.72
N ALA A 113 0.13 -2.32 -7.29
CA ALA A 113 0.56 -2.70 -8.63
C ALA A 113 -0.03 -1.78 -9.71
N VAL A 114 -1.36 -1.69 -9.85
CA VAL A 114 -1.97 -0.96 -10.98
C VAL A 114 -1.77 0.55 -10.88
N GLU A 115 -1.67 1.13 -9.69
CA GLU A 115 -1.33 2.54 -9.51
C GLU A 115 0.10 2.81 -10.02
N ALA A 116 1.08 2.01 -9.58
CA ALA A 116 2.46 2.15 -10.04
C ALA A 116 2.61 1.85 -11.54
N ILE A 117 1.87 0.87 -12.08
CA ILE A 117 1.85 0.58 -13.52
C ILE A 117 1.30 1.77 -14.31
N SER A 118 0.18 2.37 -13.87
CA SER A 118 -0.43 3.54 -14.51
C SER A 118 0.57 4.70 -14.60
N ASP A 119 1.26 4.97 -13.49
CA ASP A 119 2.31 5.99 -13.41
C ASP A 119 3.45 5.71 -14.38
N ARG A 120 3.96 4.47 -14.38
CA ARG A 120 5.07 4.05 -15.22
C ARG A 120 4.73 4.07 -16.70
N ILE A 121 3.49 3.75 -17.09
CA ILE A 121 3.03 3.88 -18.47
C ILE A 121 3.16 5.35 -18.90
N CYS A 122 2.66 6.28 -18.10
CA CYS A 122 2.76 7.70 -18.42
C CYS A 122 4.22 8.19 -18.46
N ILE A 123 5.00 7.87 -17.42
CA ILE A 123 6.40 8.31 -17.31
C ILE A 123 7.25 7.80 -18.48
N LEU A 124 7.16 6.51 -18.79
CA LEU A 124 8.03 5.85 -19.77
C LEU A 124 7.53 6.00 -21.21
N THR A 125 6.30 6.49 -21.39
CA THR A 125 5.84 7.06 -22.67
C THR A 125 6.01 8.57 -22.74
N ASN A 126 6.74 9.18 -21.80
CA ASN A 126 7.00 10.62 -21.76
C ASN A 126 5.72 11.48 -21.81
N GLY A 127 4.67 11.04 -21.13
CA GLY A 127 3.37 11.70 -21.08
C GLY A 127 2.46 11.48 -22.30
N HIS A 128 2.90 10.71 -23.30
CA HIS A 128 2.09 10.47 -24.51
C HIS A 128 0.88 9.56 -24.27
N VAL A 129 0.95 8.67 -23.27
CA VAL A 129 -0.16 7.79 -22.89
C VAL A 129 -0.45 8.00 -21.42
N ASN A 130 -1.67 8.42 -21.12
CA ASN A 130 -2.18 8.48 -19.75
C ASN A 130 -3.36 7.52 -19.62
N VAL A 131 -3.23 6.53 -18.74
CA VAL A 131 -4.25 5.50 -18.56
C VAL A 131 -4.28 5.07 -17.11
N GLU A 132 -5.49 4.99 -16.58
CA GLU A 132 -5.79 4.34 -15.31
C GLU A 132 -5.91 2.84 -15.57
N VAL A 133 -4.99 2.04 -15.03
CA VAL A 133 -5.02 0.59 -15.18
C VAL A 133 -6.01 -0.03 -14.20
N SER A 134 -6.79 -0.99 -14.69
CA SER A 134 -7.92 -1.58 -13.97
C SER A 134 -7.48 -2.46 -12.81
N ALA A 135 -7.71 -1.98 -11.59
CA ALA A 135 -7.64 -2.80 -10.37
C ALA A 135 -8.65 -3.96 -10.42
N GLU A 136 -9.81 -3.74 -11.05
CA GLU A 136 -10.87 -4.73 -11.23
C GLU A 136 -10.39 -5.92 -12.09
N ASP A 137 -9.72 -5.65 -13.20
CA ASP A 137 -9.20 -6.70 -14.07
C ASP A 137 -8.07 -7.50 -13.41
N MET A 138 -7.18 -6.81 -12.68
CA MET A 138 -6.14 -7.46 -11.87
C MET A 138 -6.76 -8.36 -10.80
N LEU A 139 -7.64 -7.80 -9.98
CA LEU A 139 -8.30 -8.47 -8.85
C LEU A 139 -9.06 -9.71 -9.30
N THR A 140 -9.85 -9.59 -10.37
CA THR A 140 -10.83 -10.62 -10.72
C THR A 140 -10.29 -11.66 -11.67
N CYS A 141 -9.36 -11.31 -12.57
CA CYS A 141 -8.91 -12.19 -13.65
C CYS A 141 -7.52 -12.79 -13.46
N CYS A 142 -6.75 -12.37 -12.46
CA CYS A 142 -5.48 -13.03 -12.14
C CYS A 142 -5.70 -14.47 -11.64
N GLY A 143 -6.71 -14.68 -10.80
CA GLY A 143 -7.00 -15.98 -10.18
C GLY A 143 -5.92 -16.42 -9.19
N ASP A 144 -5.89 -17.73 -8.90
CA ASP A 144 -5.09 -18.34 -7.82
C ASP A 144 -3.59 -18.00 -7.85
N GLN A 145 -3.03 -17.65 -9.01
CA GLN A 145 -1.63 -17.24 -9.11
C GLN A 145 -1.35 -15.97 -8.28
N CYS A 146 -2.31 -15.04 -8.20
CA CYS A 146 -2.17 -13.83 -7.38
C CYS A 146 -2.65 -14.00 -5.95
N GLY A 147 -3.24 -15.14 -5.57
CA GLY A 147 -3.88 -15.36 -4.27
C GLY A 147 -5.40 -15.47 -4.38
N ASP A 148 -6.11 -14.99 -3.37
CA ASP A 148 -7.55 -15.23 -3.18
C ASP A 148 -8.38 -13.92 -3.27
N GLY A 149 -8.06 -13.11 -4.28
CA GLY A 149 -8.80 -11.89 -4.59
C GLY A 149 -8.91 -10.92 -3.41
N CYS A 150 -10.14 -10.66 -2.95
CA CYS A 150 -10.40 -9.78 -1.81
C CYS A 150 -9.95 -10.36 -0.46
N ASN A 151 -9.64 -11.66 -0.37
CA ASN A 151 -9.09 -12.29 0.84
C ASN A 151 -7.56 -12.17 0.92
N GLY A 152 -6.96 -11.56 -0.09
CA GLY A 152 -5.58 -11.14 -0.12
C GLY A 152 -4.75 -11.83 -1.20
N GLY A 153 -3.60 -11.24 -1.49
CA GLY A 153 -2.79 -11.66 -2.62
C GLY A 153 -1.33 -11.28 -2.54
N PHE A 154 -0.62 -11.61 -3.61
CA PHE A 154 0.83 -11.51 -3.74
C PHE A 154 1.21 -10.42 -4.76
N PRO A 155 1.81 -9.29 -4.31
CA PRO A 155 2.24 -8.21 -5.20
C PRO A 155 3.11 -8.71 -6.36
N ALA A 156 4.08 -9.57 -6.10
CA ALA A 156 4.96 -10.16 -7.12
C ALA A 156 4.20 -10.80 -8.29
N GLU A 157 3.13 -11.54 -8.01
CA GLU A 157 2.35 -12.23 -9.04
C GLU A 157 1.39 -11.29 -9.77
N ALA A 158 0.99 -10.17 -9.16
CA ALA A 158 0.24 -9.11 -9.83
C ALA A 158 1.05 -8.53 -11.01
N TRP A 159 2.33 -8.20 -10.77
CA TRP A 159 3.23 -7.75 -11.84
C TRP A 159 3.53 -8.85 -12.86
N ASN A 160 3.62 -10.11 -12.44
CA ASN A 160 3.78 -11.26 -13.34
C ASN A 160 2.54 -11.47 -14.24
N PHE A 161 1.34 -11.25 -13.71
CA PHE A 161 0.11 -11.30 -14.48
C PHE A 161 0.05 -10.18 -15.52
N TRP A 162 0.46 -8.96 -15.13
CA TRP A 162 0.57 -7.84 -16.06
C TRP A 162 1.53 -8.12 -17.23
N THR A 163 2.66 -8.78 -16.98
CA THR A 163 3.60 -9.13 -18.07
C THR A 163 3.06 -10.26 -18.96
N LYS A 164 2.38 -11.27 -18.38
CA LYS A 164 1.90 -12.44 -19.12
C LYS A 164 0.59 -12.22 -19.86
N GLN A 165 -0.36 -11.53 -19.26
CA GLN A 165 -1.73 -11.38 -19.77
C GLN A 165 -2.14 -9.94 -20.04
N GLY A 166 -1.40 -8.96 -19.52
CA GLY A 166 -1.74 -7.55 -19.61
C GLY A 166 -2.99 -7.20 -18.80
N LEU A 167 -3.26 -5.90 -18.69
CA LEU A 167 -4.41 -5.35 -17.96
C LEU A 167 -5.13 -4.34 -18.82
N VAL A 168 -6.45 -4.30 -18.74
CA VAL A 168 -7.23 -3.24 -19.40
C VAL A 168 -7.22 -1.96 -18.57
N SER A 169 -7.66 -0.86 -19.16
CA SER A 169 -7.94 0.39 -18.44
C SER A 169 -9.16 0.25 -17.53
N GLY A 170 -9.22 1.05 -16.47
CA GLY A 170 -10.29 1.04 -15.49
C GLY A 170 -10.00 1.97 -14.33
N GLY A 171 -10.87 2.95 -14.13
CA GLY A 171 -10.77 3.94 -13.08
C GLY A 171 -11.51 3.58 -11.81
N LEU A 172 -11.83 4.62 -11.03
CA LEU A 172 -12.54 4.54 -9.77
C LEU A 172 -13.97 3.99 -9.91
N TYR A 173 -14.55 3.58 -8.79
CA TYR A 173 -15.95 3.18 -8.71
C TYR A 173 -16.88 4.25 -9.29
N ASP A 174 -17.82 3.82 -10.14
CA ASP A 174 -18.84 4.66 -10.80
C ASP A 174 -18.27 5.85 -11.61
N SER A 175 -17.00 5.78 -12.01
CA SER A 175 -16.35 6.84 -12.80
C SER A 175 -16.67 6.77 -14.30
N HIS A 176 -17.07 5.59 -14.78
CA HIS A 176 -17.18 5.27 -16.21
C HIS A 176 -15.88 5.53 -17.02
N VAL A 177 -14.72 5.49 -16.34
CA VAL A 177 -13.40 5.69 -16.96
C VAL A 177 -12.75 4.34 -17.27
N GLY A 178 -12.43 4.13 -18.55
CA GLY A 178 -11.73 2.93 -19.01
C GLY A 178 -12.66 1.73 -19.28
N CYS A 179 -12.04 0.60 -19.61
CA CYS A 179 -12.74 -0.63 -19.97
C CYS A 179 -13.46 -1.27 -18.79
N ARG A 180 -12.78 -1.40 -17.63
CA ARG A 180 -13.33 -2.01 -16.41
C ARG A 180 -13.03 -1.16 -15.18
N PRO A 181 -13.83 -0.11 -14.92
CA PRO A 181 -13.80 0.62 -13.64
C PRO A 181 -13.99 -0.33 -12.46
N TYR A 182 -13.54 0.10 -11.29
CA TYR A 182 -13.66 -0.70 -10.06
C TYR A 182 -15.13 -0.91 -9.67
N SER A 183 -15.53 -2.15 -9.40
CA SER A 183 -16.95 -2.47 -9.13
C SER A 183 -17.34 -2.41 -7.65
N ILE A 184 -16.36 -2.40 -6.74
CA ILE A 184 -16.60 -2.40 -5.29
C ILE A 184 -16.69 -0.94 -4.81
N PRO A 185 -17.79 -0.53 -4.16
CA PRO A 185 -17.98 0.85 -3.74
C PRO A 185 -17.00 1.24 -2.62
N PRO A 186 -16.57 2.51 -2.57
CA PRO A 186 -15.96 3.07 -1.38
C PRO A 186 -16.96 3.06 -0.23
N CYS A 187 -16.49 3.02 1.02
CA CYS A 187 -17.35 2.98 2.19
C CYS A 187 -17.01 4.10 3.18
N GLU A 188 -17.97 4.53 4.01
CA GLU A 188 -17.71 5.55 5.01
C GLU A 188 -17.01 4.98 6.23
N HIS A 189 -15.79 5.46 6.48
CA HIS A 189 -15.08 5.19 7.72
C HIS A 189 -14.62 6.44 8.47
N HIS A 190 -14.62 7.65 7.89
CA HIS A 190 -14.06 8.84 8.56
C HIS A 190 -15.10 9.68 9.32
N VAL A 191 -16.35 9.78 8.82
CA VAL A 191 -17.47 10.48 9.48
C VAL A 191 -18.81 10.03 8.87
N ASN A 192 -19.94 10.50 9.41
CA ASN A 192 -21.24 10.40 8.72
C ASN A 192 -21.19 11.13 7.38
N GLY A 193 -21.15 10.37 6.28
CA GLY A 193 -21.23 10.87 4.92
C GLY A 193 -22.31 10.15 4.10
N SER A 194 -22.15 10.14 2.78
CA SER A 194 -23.12 9.56 1.84
C SER A 194 -22.75 8.15 1.34
N ARG A 195 -21.55 7.64 1.63
CA ARG A 195 -21.11 6.29 1.23
C ARG A 195 -21.78 5.21 2.12
N PRO A 196 -21.85 3.95 1.66
CA PRO A 196 -22.34 2.85 2.49
C PRO A 196 -21.45 2.60 3.72
N PRO A 197 -21.98 2.00 4.80
CA PRO A 197 -21.17 1.57 5.94
C PRO A 197 -20.09 0.55 5.53
N CYS A 198 -18.90 0.67 6.12
CA CYS A 198 -17.82 -0.29 5.90
C CYS A 198 -18.07 -1.61 6.62
N THR A 199 -18.22 -2.70 5.86
CA THR A 199 -18.29 -4.07 6.39
C THR A 199 -17.00 -4.82 6.07
N GLY A 200 -16.66 -5.84 6.87
CA GLY A 200 -15.52 -6.72 6.58
C GLY A 200 -15.85 -7.87 5.62
N GLU A 201 -17.04 -7.86 5.02
CA GLU A 201 -17.58 -8.95 4.21
C GLU A 201 -17.72 -8.51 2.76
N GLY A 202 -17.41 -9.41 1.83
CA GLY A 202 -17.53 -9.15 0.40
C GLY A 202 -16.75 -10.17 -0.42
N ASP A 203 -17.42 -10.77 -1.39
CA ASP A 203 -16.81 -11.73 -2.31
C ASP A 203 -16.00 -11.02 -3.40
N THR A 204 -14.96 -11.69 -3.89
CA THR A 204 -14.25 -11.25 -5.10
C THR A 204 -15.22 -11.27 -6.29
N PRO A 205 -15.39 -10.15 -7.03
CA PRO A 205 -16.20 -10.15 -8.23
C PRO A 205 -15.69 -11.16 -9.27
N LYS A 206 -16.59 -11.65 -10.13
CA LYS A 206 -16.20 -12.63 -11.15
C LYS A 206 -15.38 -11.96 -12.26
N CYS A 207 -14.35 -12.65 -12.75
CA CYS A 207 -13.64 -12.22 -13.95
C CYS A 207 -14.60 -12.06 -15.12
N SER A 208 -14.69 -10.84 -15.66
CA SER A 208 -15.49 -10.54 -16.84
C SER A 208 -14.59 -9.96 -17.92
N LYS A 209 -14.44 -10.67 -19.04
CA LYS A 209 -13.55 -10.28 -20.15
C LYS A 209 -14.27 -9.42 -21.19
N ILE A 210 -15.01 -8.43 -20.72
CA ILE A 210 -15.78 -7.46 -21.52
C ILE A 210 -15.65 -6.09 -20.86
N CYS A 211 -15.60 -5.03 -21.68
CA CYS A 211 -15.61 -3.66 -21.19
C CYS A 211 -17.04 -3.19 -20.87
N GLU A 212 -17.16 -2.10 -20.12
CA GLU A 212 -18.45 -1.43 -19.90
C GLU A 212 -19.10 -1.03 -21.23
N PRO A 213 -20.45 -1.12 -21.33
CA PRO A 213 -21.17 -0.65 -22.51
C PRO A 213 -20.86 0.82 -22.83
N GLY A 214 -20.59 1.11 -24.09
CA GLY A 214 -20.24 2.47 -24.55
C GLY A 214 -18.73 2.76 -24.56
N TYR A 215 -17.91 1.89 -23.96
CA TYR A 215 -16.45 1.97 -24.07
C TYR A 215 -15.96 1.34 -25.39
N THR A 216 -14.96 1.97 -25.99
CA THR A 216 -14.15 1.42 -27.08
C THR A 216 -12.69 1.80 -26.82
N PRO A 217 -11.72 0.90 -27.05
CA PRO A 217 -11.78 -0.34 -27.84
C PRO A 217 -12.30 -1.58 -27.05
N SER A 218 -12.25 -2.77 -27.64
CA SER A 218 -12.69 -4.01 -26.97
C SER A 218 -11.72 -4.44 -25.86
N TYR A 219 -12.17 -5.33 -24.95
CA TYR A 219 -11.36 -5.83 -23.83
C TYR A 219 -9.97 -6.34 -24.24
N LYS A 220 -9.87 -7.05 -25.38
CA LYS A 220 -8.57 -7.58 -25.84
C LYS A 220 -7.68 -6.49 -26.42
N GLU A 221 -8.26 -5.50 -27.07
CA GLU A 221 -7.54 -4.38 -27.68
C GLU A 221 -7.12 -3.35 -26.65
N ASP A 222 -7.83 -3.25 -25.53
CA ASP A 222 -7.53 -2.34 -24.43
C ASP A 222 -6.42 -2.86 -23.50
N LYS A 223 -5.85 -4.05 -23.75
CA LYS A 223 -4.79 -4.61 -22.90
C LYS A 223 -3.48 -3.84 -23.00
N HIS A 224 -2.93 -3.49 -21.84
CA HIS A 224 -1.63 -2.89 -21.61
C HIS A 224 -0.69 -3.93 -20.98
N TYR A 225 0.44 -4.20 -21.63
CA TYR A 225 1.39 -5.23 -21.21
C TYR A 225 2.67 -4.66 -20.57
N GLY A 226 3.19 -5.41 -19.61
CA GLY A 226 4.54 -5.24 -19.08
C GLY A 226 5.55 -6.06 -19.87
N CYS A 227 6.74 -5.51 -20.09
CA CYS A 227 7.84 -6.20 -20.76
C CYS A 227 8.64 -7.07 -19.78
N ASN A 228 8.72 -6.64 -18.53
CA ASN A 228 9.29 -7.43 -17.46
C ASN A 228 8.74 -6.96 -16.10
N SER A 229 8.94 -7.81 -15.10
CA SER A 229 8.69 -7.53 -13.70
C SER A 229 9.89 -8.04 -12.89
N TYR A 230 10.21 -7.33 -11.80
CA TYR A 230 11.38 -7.60 -10.98
C TYR A 230 11.19 -7.10 -9.55
N SER A 231 11.98 -7.67 -8.64
CA SER A 231 12.15 -7.14 -7.30
C SER A 231 13.28 -6.11 -7.29
N VAL A 232 13.11 -5.02 -6.55
CA VAL A 232 14.21 -4.12 -6.20
C VAL A 232 14.92 -4.70 -4.98
N SER A 233 16.24 -4.58 -4.91
CA SER A 233 16.98 -5.06 -3.74
C SER A 233 16.57 -4.28 -2.48
N ASN A 234 16.64 -4.93 -1.32
CA ASN A 234 16.44 -4.27 -0.02
C ASN A 234 17.65 -3.37 0.29
N SER A 235 17.69 -2.25 -0.42
CA SER A 235 18.69 -1.19 -0.31
C SER A 235 17.99 0.12 -0.56
N GLU A 236 17.99 0.98 0.45
CA GLU A 236 17.45 2.34 0.38
C GLU A 236 17.87 3.06 -0.91
N LYS A 237 19.16 3.02 -1.24
CA LYS A 237 19.70 3.70 -2.43
C LYS A 237 19.18 3.12 -3.75
N GLU A 238 19.01 1.80 -3.83
CA GLU A 238 18.48 1.14 -5.04
C GLU A 238 16.98 1.41 -5.22
N ILE A 239 16.21 1.47 -4.12
CA ILE A 239 14.79 1.86 -4.16
C ILE A 239 14.65 3.31 -4.60
N MET A 240 15.45 4.24 -4.03
CA MET A 240 15.47 5.64 -4.47
C MET A 240 15.85 5.76 -5.95
N ALA A 241 16.88 5.02 -6.41
CA ALA A 241 17.32 5.05 -7.80
C ALA A 241 16.28 4.49 -8.77
N GLU A 242 15.57 3.43 -8.40
CA GLU A 242 14.46 2.88 -9.18
C GLU A 242 13.33 3.90 -9.33
N ILE A 243 12.93 4.53 -8.23
CA ILE A 243 11.88 5.55 -8.24
C ILE A 243 12.32 6.76 -9.08
N TYR A 244 13.54 7.25 -8.87
CA TYR A 244 14.08 8.41 -9.59
C TYR A 244 14.10 8.21 -11.11
N LYS A 245 14.51 7.00 -11.54
CA LYS A 245 14.73 6.72 -12.96
C LYS A 245 13.45 6.29 -13.68
N ASN A 246 12.63 5.47 -13.03
CA ASN A 246 11.54 4.76 -13.69
C ASN A 246 10.16 5.08 -13.12
N GLY A 247 10.07 5.87 -12.04
CA GLY A 247 8.82 6.23 -11.39
C GLY A 247 8.41 5.29 -10.24
N PRO A 248 7.23 5.54 -9.66
CA PRO A 248 6.75 4.86 -8.44
C PRO A 248 6.85 3.34 -8.48
N VAL A 249 7.03 2.74 -7.31
CA VAL A 249 7.14 1.28 -7.11
C VAL A 249 6.04 0.79 -6.17
N GLU A 250 5.71 -0.49 -6.25
CA GLU A 250 4.87 -1.12 -5.23
C GLU A 250 5.75 -1.68 -4.12
N ALA A 251 5.33 -1.50 -2.87
CA ALA A 251 5.97 -2.06 -1.70
C ALA A 251 4.92 -2.66 -0.76
N ALA A 252 5.31 -3.60 0.08
CA ALA A 252 4.46 -4.11 1.15
C ALA A 252 5.11 -3.93 2.52
N PHE A 253 4.29 -3.76 3.56
CA PHE A 253 4.75 -3.63 4.94
C PHE A 253 3.73 -4.21 5.93
N SER A 254 4.19 -4.43 7.15
CA SER A 254 3.33 -4.87 8.26
C SER A 254 2.57 -3.68 8.85
N VAL A 255 1.24 -3.76 8.81
CA VAL A 255 0.36 -2.79 9.46
C VAL A 255 0.13 -3.19 10.91
N PHE A 256 0.29 -2.23 11.80
CA PHE A 256 -0.07 -2.33 13.21
C PHE A 256 -1.25 -1.42 13.51
N SER A 257 -1.98 -1.69 14.60
CA SER A 257 -3.21 -0.96 14.90
C SER A 257 -3.01 0.54 15.14
N ASP A 258 -1.82 0.98 15.55
CA ASP A 258 -1.49 2.41 15.67
C ASP A 258 -1.37 3.11 14.31
N PHE A 259 -0.92 2.43 13.25
CA PHE A 259 -0.86 2.98 11.89
C PHE A 259 -2.23 3.45 11.38
N LEU A 260 -3.30 2.75 11.74
CA LEU A 260 -4.67 3.11 11.36
C LEU A 260 -5.05 4.53 11.83
N LEU A 261 -4.35 5.04 12.85
CA LEU A 261 -4.55 6.36 13.44
C LEU A 261 -3.63 7.44 12.85
N TYR A 262 -2.81 7.14 11.84
CA TYR A 262 -1.91 8.12 11.24
C TYR A 262 -2.66 9.36 10.73
N LYS A 263 -2.17 10.56 11.07
CA LYS A 263 -2.66 11.83 10.51
C LYS A 263 -1.59 12.62 9.77
N SER A 264 -0.39 12.72 10.34
CA SER A 264 0.70 13.52 9.77
C SER A 264 2.05 13.16 10.37
N GLY A 265 3.13 13.60 9.72
CA GLY A 265 4.52 13.39 10.15
C GLY A 265 5.10 12.08 9.62
N VAL A 266 6.22 11.63 10.17
CA VAL A 266 6.88 10.38 9.74
C VAL A 266 6.46 9.24 10.65
N TYR A 267 5.65 8.31 10.15
CA TYR A 267 5.18 7.16 10.90
C TYR A 267 6.34 6.27 11.36
N GLN A 268 6.30 5.95 12.66
CA GLN A 268 7.13 4.96 13.32
C GLN A 268 6.23 4.19 14.27
N HIS A 269 6.17 2.87 14.13
CA HIS A 269 5.35 2.00 14.98
C HIS A 269 5.79 2.14 16.45
N VAL A 270 4.81 2.31 17.35
CA VAL A 270 5.03 2.51 18.79
C VAL A 270 4.37 1.41 19.61
N THR A 271 3.18 1.00 19.21
CA THR A 271 2.33 0.09 20.00
C THR A 271 1.23 -0.50 19.13
N GLY A 272 0.51 -1.50 19.63
CA GLY A 272 -0.65 -2.06 18.95
C GLY A 272 -0.37 -3.43 18.34
N GLU A 273 -1.43 -4.15 18.07
CA GLU A 273 -1.36 -5.49 17.48
C GLU A 273 -1.06 -5.41 15.99
N MET A 274 -0.47 -6.48 15.45
CA MET A 274 -0.32 -6.63 14.00
C MET A 274 -1.69 -6.90 13.37
N MET A 275 -2.07 -6.06 12.40
CA MET A 275 -3.34 -6.16 11.69
C MET A 275 -3.25 -7.04 10.46
N GLY A 276 -2.10 -7.02 9.77
CA GLY A 276 -1.81 -7.83 8.58
C GLY A 276 -0.72 -7.20 7.72
N GLY A 277 -0.51 -7.76 6.53
CA GLY A 277 0.32 -7.15 5.49
C GLY A 277 -0.49 -6.22 4.59
N HIS A 278 0.11 -5.12 4.17
CA HIS A 278 -0.54 -4.14 3.29
C HIS A 278 0.42 -3.68 2.19
N ALA A 279 -0.05 -3.68 0.95
CA ALA A 279 0.69 -3.18 -0.20
C ALA A 279 0.30 -1.74 -0.51
N VAL A 280 1.28 -0.95 -0.93
CA VAL A 280 1.19 0.49 -1.12
C VAL A 280 2.11 0.92 -2.26
N ARG A 281 1.91 2.15 -2.75
CA ARG A 281 2.73 2.76 -3.80
C ARG A 281 3.72 3.76 -3.19
N ILE A 282 5.03 3.51 -3.32
CA ILE A 282 6.07 4.49 -2.94
C ILE A 282 6.36 5.38 -4.14
N LEU A 283 6.21 6.69 -3.97
CA LEU A 283 6.36 7.69 -5.04
C LEU A 283 7.39 8.79 -4.74
N GLY A 284 8.10 8.70 -3.61
CA GLY A 284 9.12 9.69 -3.29
C GLY A 284 9.77 9.47 -1.93
N TRP A 285 10.60 10.42 -1.53
CA TRP A 285 11.29 10.42 -0.25
C TRP A 285 11.64 11.85 0.17
N GLY A 286 12.01 12.00 1.43
CA GLY A 286 12.55 13.27 1.92
C GLY A 286 13.04 13.17 3.35
N VAL A 287 13.31 14.33 3.95
CA VAL A 287 13.65 14.46 5.37
C VAL A 287 12.70 15.47 6.00
N GLU A 288 12.03 15.10 7.09
CA GLU A 288 11.16 15.99 7.86
C GLU A 288 11.66 16.02 9.31
N ASN A 289 12.04 17.20 9.81
CA ASN A 289 12.60 17.37 11.16
C ASN A 289 13.70 16.34 11.46
N ASP A 290 14.71 16.29 10.59
CA ASP A 290 15.84 15.35 10.64
C ASP A 290 15.47 13.85 10.54
N THR A 291 14.21 13.53 10.24
CA THR A 291 13.73 12.15 10.10
C THR A 291 13.56 11.79 8.62
N PRO A 292 14.36 10.85 8.09
CA PRO A 292 14.23 10.41 6.71
C PRO A 292 12.94 9.59 6.52
N TYR A 293 12.24 9.81 5.41
CA TYR A 293 10.99 9.13 5.11
C TYR A 293 10.86 8.71 3.65
N TRP A 294 9.98 7.73 3.43
CA TRP A 294 9.35 7.41 2.15
C TRP A 294 8.01 8.13 2.04
N LEU A 295 7.71 8.75 0.89
CA LEU A 295 6.40 9.31 0.55
C LEU A 295 5.56 8.22 -0.14
N VAL A 296 4.42 7.91 0.45
CA VAL A 296 3.64 6.72 0.09
C VAL A 296 2.18 7.09 -0.14
N GLY A 297 1.60 6.61 -1.24
CA GLY A 297 0.17 6.66 -1.53
C GLY A 297 -0.51 5.42 -0.97
N ASN A 298 -1.59 5.62 -0.21
CA ASN A 298 -2.42 4.54 0.32
C ASN A 298 -3.64 4.28 -0.58
N SER A 299 -4.34 3.19 -0.33
CA SER A 299 -5.53 2.74 -1.08
C SER A 299 -6.82 2.79 -0.25
N TRP A 300 -6.87 3.69 0.74
CA TRP A 300 -8.00 3.86 1.69
C TRP A 300 -8.66 5.24 1.57
N ASN A 301 -8.77 5.74 0.33
CA ASN A 301 -9.37 7.03 0.01
C ASN A 301 -8.56 8.26 0.51
N THR A 302 -8.97 9.45 0.09
CA THR A 302 -8.27 10.71 0.39
C THR A 302 -8.56 11.27 1.78
N ASP A 303 -9.57 10.77 2.48
CA ASP A 303 -9.94 11.23 3.83
C ASP A 303 -9.06 10.60 4.92
N TRP A 304 -8.40 9.48 4.64
CA TRP A 304 -7.42 8.86 5.52
C TRP A 304 -6.06 9.59 5.48
N GLY A 305 -5.44 9.76 6.65
CA GLY A 305 -4.06 10.27 6.75
C GLY A 305 -3.92 11.71 6.24
N ASP A 306 -2.88 11.96 5.43
CA ASP A 306 -2.62 13.25 4.79
C ASP A 306 -3.08 13.21 3.33
N ASN A 307 -4.38 13.45 3.12
CA ASN A 307 -5.01 13.41 1.80
C ASN A 307 -4.84 12.06 1.09
N GLY A 308 -4.86 10.94 1.83
CA GLY A 308 -4.60 9.59 1.34
C GLY A 308 -3.12 9.19 1.27
N PHE A 309 -2.22 10.14 1.53
CA PHE A 309 -0.78 9.88 1.61
C PHE A 309 -0.33 9.71 3.06
N PHE A 310 0.84 9.09 3.21
CA PHE A 310 1.55 9.06 4.47
C PHE A 310 3.06 9.05 4.24
N LYS A 311 3.80 9.31 5.33
CA LYS A 311 5.25 9.18 5.36
C LYS A 311 5.63 8.09 6.36
N ILE A 312 6.58 7.24 6.02
CA ILE A 312 7.09 6.16 6.88
C ILE A 312 8.61 6.20 6.93
N LEU A 313 9.19 5.85 8.08
CA LEU A 313 10.63 5.87 8.33
C LEU A 313 11.41 5.11 7.25
N ARG A 314 12.38 5.79 6.63
CA ARG A 314 13.26 5.27 5.56
C ARG A 314 14.65 4.91 6.09
N GLY A 315 15.30 3.95 5.45
CA GLY A 315 16.70 3.54 5.70
C GLY A 315 16.86 2.57 6.87
N ARG A 316 15.76 1.98 7.32
CA ARG A 316 15.69 1.09 8.50
C ARG A 316 14.86 -0.16 8.26
N ASP A 317 14.36 -0.35 7.03
CA ASP A 317 13.37 -1.38 6.69
C ASP A 317 12.21 -1.42 7.69
N HIS A 318 11.74 -0.22 8.08
CA HIS A 318 10.76 -0.08 9.17
C HIS A 318 9.44 -0.76 8.77
N CYS A 319 8.95 -1.66 9.62
CA CYS A 319 7.80 -2.53 9.33
C CYS A 319 7.96 -3.40 8.06
N GLY A 320 9.18 -3.56 7.51
CA GLY A 320 9.44 -4.32 6.29
C GLY A 320 9.23 -3.55 4.98
N ILE A 321 9.04 -2.22 5.02
CA ILE A 321 8.69 -1.41 3.84
C ILE A 321 9.74 -1.45 2.71
N GLU A 322 10.99 -1.81 2.99
CA GLU A 322 12.09 -1.92 2.01
C GLU A 322 12.33 -3.37 1.57
N SER A 323 11.68 -4.35 2.22
CA SER A 323 11.89 -5.78 1.99
C SER A 323 11.14 -6.36 0.79
N GLU A 324 9.95 -5.84 0.48
CA GLU A 324 9.06 -6.38 -0.55
C GLU A 324 8.72 -5.33 -1.63
N VAL A 325 9.76 -4.73 -2.21
CA VAL A 325 9.61 -3.74 -3.29
C VAL A 325 9.66 -4.42 -4.66
N VAL A 326 8.59 -4.26 -5.44
CA VAL A 326 8.45 -4.81 -6.79
C VAL A 326 8.08 -3.73 -7.80
N ALA A 327 8.50 -3.95 -9.03
CA ALA A 327 8.32 -3.03 -10.14
C ALA A 327 8.42 -3.75 -11.48
N GLY A 328 8.26 -3.00 -12.56
CA GLY A 328 8.38 -3.50 -13.92
C GLY A 328 8.45 -2.38 -14.94
N ILE A 329 8.76 -2.72 -16.19
CA ILE A 329 8.84 -1.77 -17.31
C ILE A 329 7.71 -2.07 -18.30
N PRO A 330 6.87 -1.08 -18.67
CA PRO A 330 5.82 -1.25 -19.67
C PRO A 330 6.41 -1.50 -21.06
N CYS A 331 5.72 -2.30 -21.87
CA CYS A 331 6.09 -2.48 -23.27
C CYS A 331 5.67 -1.26 -24.11
N THR A 332 6.49 -0.22 -24.13
CA THR A 332 6.15 1.05 -24.80
C THR A 332 5.92 0.91 -26.31
N GLU A 333 6.54 -0.08 -26.96
CA GLU A 333 6.32 -0.40 -28.39
C GLU A 333 4.85 -0.67 -28.73
N GLN A 334 4.03 -1.12 -27.77
CA GLN A 334 2.61 -1.37 -27.99
C GLN A 334 1.81 -0.09 -28.28
N TYR A 335 2.33 1.06 -27.83
CA TYR A 335 1.68 2.37 -28.00
C TYR A 335 2.09 3.04 -29.31
N TRP A 336 3.35 2.89 -29.72
CA TRP A 336 3.85 3.48 -30.96
C TRP A 336 3.29 2.82 -32.23
N LYS A 337 2.67 1.64 -32.12
CA LYS A 337 1.90 1.03 -33.21
C LYS A 337 0.49 1.61 -33.38
N ARG A 338 0.02 2.43 -32.42
CA ARG A 338 -1.34 2.98 -32.37
C ARG A 338 -1.40 4.50 -32.65
N ILE A 339 -0.25 5.16 -32.69
CA ILE A 339 -0.07 6.59 -33.02
C ILE A 339 0.35 6.69 -34.48
#